data_AF-A0A8S0T3A9-F1
#
_entry.id   AF-A0A8S0T3A9-F1
#
_cell.length_a   1.000
_cell.length_b   1.000
_cell.length_c   1.000
_cell.angle_alpha   90.00
_cell.angle_beta   90.00
_cell.angle_gamma   90.00
#
_symmetry.space_group_name_H-M   'P 1'
#
loop_
_entity.id
_entity.type
_entity.pdbx_description
1 polymer ?
#
loop_
_entity_poly.entity_id
_entity_poly.type
_entity_poly.pdbx_seq_one_letter_code
_entity_poly.pdbx_strand_id
1 'polypeptide(L)'
;MNVRGFVSINKNGKWVCVEGLGKKAKCLPDPTVKPKLLVPILEAYLQRRGVVLPEGYLSGKVICPNPNFRAINSNVFPPEVITYDQWKQLKPKQKYTLSGWIKGAFCSAKKDMQESLNEKLCSTLSTAPMLDRLELKENKYILGEFIEFKGKQDDLLTLISIRRSKVRSLIVQKISKFDFACSTLLVLYSLRDYRSEGAASSEWKKATVSSSTEVVFKPQNSTKVHKFKLSSVISMSLSA
;
A
#
# COMPACT_ATOMS: atom_id res chain seq x y z
N MET A 1 -11.20 -7.99 0.08
CA MET A 1 -11.75 -9.17 -0.61
C MET A 1 -12.27 -8.74 -1.98
N ASN A 2 -11.81 -9.33 -3.09
CA ASN A 2 -12.34 -8.99 -4.42
C ASN A 2 -13.35 -10.04 -4.86
N VAL A 3 -14.62 -9.82 -4.53
CA VAL A 3 -15.74 -10.71 -4.85
C VAL A 3 -16.79 -9.94 -5.63
N ARG A 4 -17.40 -10.60 -6.61
CA ARG A 4 -18.43 -10.07 -7.48
C ARG A 4 -19.73 -10.82 -7.24
N GLY A 5 -20.87 -10.10 -7.22
CA GLY A 5 -22.19 -10.70 -7.07
C GLY A 5 -22.86 -10.36 -5.75
N PHE A 6 -23.93 -11.08 -5.45
CA PHE A 6 -24.72 -10.88 -4.25
C PHE A 6 -24.09 -11.64 -3.08
N VAL A 7 -23.65 -10.93 -2.06
CA VAL A 7 -23.00 -11.50 -0.88
C VAL A 7 -23.93 -11.37 0.31
N SER A 8 -24.05 -12.45 1.08
CA SER A 8 -24.79 -12.49 2.34
C SER A 8 -24.11 -13.41 3.35
N ILE A 9 -24.52 -13.31 4.60
CA ILE A 9 -24.16 -14.25 5.67
C ILE A 9 -25.35 -15.18 5.87
N ASN A 10 -25.13 -16.48 5.76
CA ASN A 10 -26.19 -17.47 5.99
C ASN A 10 -26.45 -17.66 7.49
N LYS A 11 -27.50 -18.42 7.84
CA LYS A 11 -27.86 -18.71 9.24
C LYS A 11 -26.74 -19.36 10.07
N ASN A 12 -25.76 -19.97 9.41
CA ASN A 12 -24.62 -20.62 10.04
C ASN A 12 -23.39 -19.70 10.16
N GLY A 13 -23.55 -18.39 9.93
CA GLY A 13 -22.45 -17.42 9.98
C GLY A 13 -21.47 -17.51 8.81
N LYS A 14 -21.74 -18.34 7.79
CA LYS A 14 -20.87 -18.49 6.63
C LYS A 14 -21.20 -17.46 5.56
N TRP A 15 -20.16 -16.90 4.98
CA TRP A 15 -20.25 -15.98 3.86
C TRP A 15 -20.61 -16.75 2.59
N VAL A 16 -21.65 -16.31 1.89
CA VAL A 16 -22.07 -16.90 0.63
C VAL A 16 -22.17 -15.83 -0.45
N CYS A 17 -21.81 -16.21 -1.67
CA CYS A 17 -21.86 -15.35 -2.83
C CYS A 17 -22.64 -16.01 -3.96
N VAL A 18 -23.60 -15.28 -4.52
CA VAL A 18 -24.42 -15.69 -5.65
C VAL A 18 -24.11 -14.79 -6.85
N GLU A 19 -23.51 -15.37 -7.89
CA GLU A 19 -23.22 -14.66 -9.14
C GLU A 19 -24.42 -14.71 -10.10
N GLY A 20 -25.46 -13.90 -9.81
CA GLY A 20 -26.64 -13.73 -10.67
C GLY A 20 -27.79 -14.72 -10.41
N LEU A 21 -28.95 -14.43 -11.00
CA LEU A 21 -30.16 -15.26 -10.88
C LEU A 21 -29.92 -16.65 -11.47
N GLY A 22 -30.05 -17.70 -10.64
CA GLY A 22 -29.99 -19.11 -11.08
C GLY A 22 -28.64 -19.83 -10.90
N LYS A 23 -27.57 -19.17 -10.44
CA LYS A 23 -26.29 -19.85 -10.16
C LYS A 23 -26.20 -20.34 -8.71
N LYS A 24 -25.51 -21.47 -8.50
CA LYS A 24 -25.28 -22.06 -7.16
C LYS A 24 -24.52 -21.09 -6.26
N ALA A 25 -24.97 -20.95 -5.02
CA ALA A 25 -24.30 -20.15 -4.01
C ALA A 25 -22.92 -20.72 -3.68
N LYS A 26 -21.89 -19.88 -3.79
CA LYS A 26 -20.50 -20.23 -3.44
C LYS A 26 -20.23 -19.83 -1.99
N CYS A 27 -19.79 -20.77 -1.16
CA CYS A 27 -19.28 -20.45 0.17
C CYS A 27 -17.93 -19.73 0.06
N LEU A 28 -17.80 -18.63 0.77
CA LEU A 28 -16.59 -17.83 0.90
C LEU A 28 -15.99 -18.03 2.29
N PRO A 29 -14.65 -17.98 2.40
CA PRO A 29 -14.00 -17.90 3.71
C PRO A 29 -14.39 -16.58 4.38
N ASP A 30 -14.50 -16.59 5.71
CA ASP A 30 -14.74 -15.38 6.49
C ASP A 30 -13.57 -14.40 6.30
N PRO A 31 -13.80 -13.22 5.69
CA PRO A 31 -12.74 -12.28 5.42
C PRO A 31 -12.22 -11.57 6.69
N THR A 32 -12.95 -11.65 7.82
CA THR A 32 -12.58 -10.98 9.08
C THR A 32 -11.53 -11.75 9.88
N VAL A 33 -11.32 -13.05 9.60
CA VAL A 33 -10.36 -13.90 10.31
C VAL A 33 -8.93 -13.38 10.16
N LYS A 34 -8.50 -13.05 8.93
CA LYS A 34 -7.13 -12.59 8.66
C LYS A 34 -6.80 -11.28 9.37
N PRO A 35 -7.60 -10.20 9.27
CA PRO A 35 -7.35 -8.98 10.01
C PRO A 35 -7.28 -9.19 11.53
N LYS A 36 -8.16 -10.02 12.10
CA LYS A 36 -8.16 -10.33 13.54
C LYS A 36 -6.86 -10.99 14.01
N LEU A 37 -6.24 -11.82 13.16
CA LEU A 37 -4.93 -12.41 13.46
C LEU A 37 -3.77 -11.43 13.28
N LEU A 38 -3.88 -10.48 12.35
CA LEU A 38 -2.79 -9.53 12.04
C LEU A 38 -2.67 -8.38 13.04
N VAL A 39 -3.78 -7.95 13.66
CA VAL A 39 -3.76 -6.84 14.63
C VAL A 39 -2.84 -7.13 15.82
N PRO A 40 -2.96 -8.27 16.54
CA PRO A 40 -2.06 -8.57 17.66
C PRO A 40 -0.59 -8.72 17.24
N ILE A 41 -0.34 -9.21 16.02
CA ILE A 41 1.03 -9.34 15.48
C ILE A 41 1.64 -7.94 15.27
N LEU A 42 0.87 -7.01 14.71
CA LEU A 42 1.31 -5.63 14.52
C LEU A 42 1.51 -4.91 15.85
N GLU A 43 0.62 -5.10 16.82
CA GLU A 43 0.75 -4.57 18.18
C GLU A 43 2.03 -5.08 18.86
N ALA A 44 2.27 -6.40 18.82
CA ALA A 44 3.48 -7.00 19.37
C ALA A 44 4.76 -6.49 18.68
N TYR A 45 4.72 -6.28 17.35
CA TYR A 45 5.83 -5.69 16.61
C TYR A 45 6.12 -4.26 17.09
N LEU A 46 5.09 -3.42 17.19
CA LEU A 46 5.22 -2.02 17.63
C LEU A 46 5.71 -1.94 19.08
N GLN A 47 5.20 -2.79 19.96
CA GLN A 47 5.64 -2.87 21.36
C GLN A 47 7.13 -3.23 21.47
N ARG A 48 7.61 -4.21 20.69
CA ARG A 48 9.04 -4.57 20.63
C ARG A 48 9.92 -3.43 20.12
N ARG A 49 9.37 -2.51 19.34
CA ARG A 49 10.04 -1.30 18.84
C ARG A 49 9.86 -0.09 19.77
N GLY A 50 9.30 -0.28 20.97
CA GLY A 50 9.12 0.76 21.98
C GLY A 50 7.93 1.68 21.73
N VAL A 51 6.99 1.29 20.86
CA VAL A 51 5.71 1.98 20.66
C VAL A 51 4.62 1.20 21.39
N VAL A 52 4.17 1.73 22.53
CA VAL A 52 3.04 1.17 23.28
C VAL A 52 1.78 1.89 22.84
N LEU A 53 0.84 1.14 22.26
CA LEU A 53 -0.44 1.67 21.84
C LEU A 53 -1.50 1.44 22.92
N PRO A 54 -2.43 2.39 23.13
CA PRO A 54 -3.62 2.14 23.93
C PRO A 54 -4.44 0.98 23.37
N GLU A 55 -5.16 0.29 24.26
CA GLU A 55 -6.07 -0.77 23.84
C GLU A 55 -7.12 -0.25 22.83
N GLY A 56 -7.37 -1.02 21.77
CA GLY A 56 -8.31 -0.65 20.71
C GLY A 56 -7.81 0.42 19.73
N TYR A 57 -6.54 0.87 19.82
CA TYR A 57 -5.98 1.86 18.90
C TYR A 57 -5.86 1.34 17.46
N LEU A 58 -5.58 0.05 17.29
CA LEU A 58 -5.55 -0.61 15.99
C LEU A 58 -6.86 -1.35 15.74
N SER A 59 -7.39 -1.20 14.53
CA SER A 59 -8.55 -1.96 14.08
C SER A 59 -8.31 -2.55 12.70
N GLY A 60 -8.59 -3.85 12.57
CA GLY A 60 -8.56 -4.54 11.29
C GLY A 60 -9.82 -4.24 10.48
N LYS A 61 -9.67 -3.70 9.28
CA LYS A 61 -10.80 -3.47 8.35
C LYS A 61 -10.64 -4.29 7.08
N VAL A 62 -11.74 -4.84 6.59
CA VAL A 62 -11.83 -5.56 5.31
C VAL A 62 -12.49 -4.64 4.30
N ILE A 63 -11.77 -4.28 3.24
CA ILE A 63 -12.34 -3.52 2.14
C ILE A 63 -12.83 -4.47 1.05
N CYS A 64 -14.04 -4.23 0.58
CA CYS A 64 -14.64 -4.87 -0.60
C CYS A 64 -14.69 -3.86 -1.76
N PRO A 65 -13.58 -3.71 -2.53
CA PRO A 65 -13.43 -2.61 -3.48
C PRO A 65 -14.19 -2.82 -4.80
N ASN A 66 -14.90 -3.94 -4.98
CA ASN A 66 -15.58 -4.24 -6.24
C ASN A 66 -16.95 -3.54 -6.29
N PRO A 67 -17.24 -2.69 -7.29
CA PRO A 67 -18.54 -2.03 -7.42
C PRO A 67 -19.71 -3.00 -7.64
N ASN A 68 -19.43 -4.20 -8.14
CA ASN A 68 -20.43 -5.25 -8.32
C ASN A 68 -20.62 -6.13 -7.07
N PHE A 69 -20.02 -5.76 -5.94
CA PHE A 69 -20.31 -6.35 -4.64
C PHE A 69 -21.65 -5.83 -4.14
N ARG A 70 -22.68 -6.68 -4.13
CA ARG A 70 -24.02 -6.31 -3.64
C ARG A 70 -24.29 -7.01 -2.32
N ALA A 71 -24.24 -6.25 -1.24
CA ALA A 71 -24.60 -6.71 0.10
C ALA A 71 -26.12 -6.95 0.20
N ILE A 72 -26.55 -8.19 0.41
CA ILE A 72 -27.94 -8.47 0.80
C ILE A 72 -28.01 -8.34 2.32
N ASN A 73 -28.82 -7.40 2.82
CA ASN A 73 -28.94 -7.01 4.23
C ASN A 73 -27.61 -6.52 4.84
N SER A 74 -27.17 -5.32 4.44
CA SER A 74 -25.92 -4.69 4.89
C SER A 74 -25.74 -4.67 6.41
N ASN A 75 -26.83 -4.60 7.16
CA ASN A 75 -26.82 -4.51 8.63
C ASN A 75 -26.39 -5.81 9.32
N VAL A 76 -26.33 -6.92 8.58
CA VAL A 76 -25.89 -8.23 9.10
C VAL A 76 -24.36 -8.36 9.01
N PHE A 77 -23.69 -7.53 8.23
CA PHE A 77 -22.24 -7.60 8.11
C PHE A 77 -21.52 -7.08 9.35
N PRO A 78 -20.40 -7.70 9.74
CA PRO A 78 -19.54 -7.18 10.80
C PRO A 78 -19.08 -5.75 10.49
N PRO A 79 -18.95 -4.86 11.50
CA PRO A 79 -18.53 -3.46 11.33
C PRO A 79 -17.09 -3.30 10.80
N GLU A 80 -16.31 -4.38 10.76
CA GLU A 80 -15.00 -4.45 10.15
C GLU A 80 -15.06 -4.47 8.62
N VAL A 81 -16.21 -4.83 8.03
CA VAL A 81 -16.36 -4.93 6.57
C VAL A 81 -16.88 -3.62 5.98
N ILE A 82 -16.09 -3.06 5.06
CA ILE A 82 -16.38 -1.82 4.36
C ILE A 82 -16.77 -2.15 2.91
N THR A 83 -18.01 -1.85 2.54
CA THR A 83 -18.53 -2.06 1.18
C THR A 83 -17.97 -1.03 0.20
N TYR A 84 -18.16 -1.26 -1.11
CA TYR A 84 -17.72 -0.31 -2.13
C TYR A 84 -18.34 1.09 -1.95
N ASP A 85 -19.64 1.17 -1.64
CA ASP A 85 -20.33 2.44 -1.44
C ASP A 85 -19.81 3.20 -0.22
N GLN A 86 -19.58 2.48 0.89
CA GLN A 86 -18.96 3.05 2.08
C GLN A 86 -17.53 3.51 1.79
N TRP A 87 -16.74 2.68 1.09
CA TRP A 87 -15.36 3.01 0.74
C TRP A 87 -15.28 4.24 -0.19
N LYS A 88 -16.18 4.40 -1.14
CA LYS A 88 -16.26 5.58 -2.01
C LYS A 88 -16.54 6.87 -1.21
N GLN A 89 -17.29 6.76 -0.12
CA GLN A 89 -17.57 7.88 0.79
C GLN A 89 -16.39 8.19 1.73
N LEU A 90 -15.48 7.23 1.95
CA LEU A 90 -14.21 7.47 2.63
C LEU A 90 -13.31 8.33 1.72
N LYS A 91 -13.50 9.65 1.74
CA LYS A 91 -12.59 10.58 1.09
C LYS A 91 -11.18 10.33 1.66
N PRO A 92 -10.14 10.13 0.83
CA PRO A 92 -8.78 10.22 1.34
C PRO A 92 -8.66 11.63 1.90
N LYS A 93 -8.47 11.76 3.22
CA LYS A 93 -8.09 13.05 3.77
C LYS A 93 -6.81 13.45 3.06
N GLN A 94 -6.93 14.47 2.23
CA GLN A 94 -5.83 15.06 1.51
C GLN A 94 -4.77 15.47 2.55
N LYS A 95 -3.53 15.08 2.25
CA LYS A 95 -2.26 15.36 2.95
C LYS A 95 -1.83 14.34 3.99
N TYR A 96 -0.54 13.99 3.88
CA TYR A 96 0.34 13.18 4.71
C TYR A 96 0.35 13.58 6.20
N THR A 97 -0.82 13.52 6.82
CA THR A 97 -1.03 13.89 8.22
C THR A 97 -2.01 12.87 8.75
N LEU A 98 -1.50 11.89 9.48
CA LEU A 98 -2.27 10.89 10.24
C LEU A 98 -3.07 11.52 11.40
N SER A 99 -3.41 12.81 11.33
CA SER A 99 -4.05 13.59 12.41
C SER A 99 -5.57 13.73 12.25
N GLY A 100 -6.17 13.16 11.20
CA GLY A 100 -7.52 13.52 10.81
C GLY A 100 -8.67 12.76 11.49
N TRP A 101 -8.53 11.49 11.87
CA TRP A 101 -9.73 10.68 12.19
C TRP A 101 -10.16 10.74 13.66
N ILE A 102 -9.31 11.19 14.58
CA ILE A 102 -9.66 11.22 16.01
C ILE A 102 -10.27 12.58 16.34
N LYS A 103 -11.52 12.79 15.94
CA LYS A 103 -12.38 13.82 16.57
C LYS A 103 -13.19 13.15 17.69
N GLY A 104 -12.52 12.89 18.80
CA GLY A 104 -13.14 12.82 20.12
C GLY A 104 -12.69 14.07 20.86
N ALA A 105 -13.63 14.95 21.20
CA ALA A 105 -13.35 16.17 21.95
C ALA A 105 -12.71 15.81 23.29
N PHE A 106 -11.44 16.16 23.54
CA PHE A 106 -10.85 16.46 24.87
C PHE A 106 -9.37 16.90 24.74
N CYS A 107 -9.07 18.11 25.26
CA CYS A 107 -7.79 18.59 25.80
C CYS A 107 -6.61 18.88 24.85
N SER A 108 -6.27 20.17 24.72
CA SER A 108 -5.10 20.72 24.01
C SER A 108 -3.75 20.10 24.37
N ALA A 109 -3.54 19.65 25.61
CA ALA A 109 -2.31 18.99 26.06
C ALA A 109 -2.12 17.55 25.50
N LYS A 110 -3.18 16.88 25.06
CA LYS A 110 -3.10 15.54 24.44
C LYS A 110 -2.63 15.59 22.99
N LYS A 111 -2.67 16.77 22.37
CA LYS A 111 -2.30 16.95 20.97
C LYS A 111 -0.81 16.70 20.73
N ASP A 112 0.05 17.23 21.60
CA ASP A 112 1.51 17.07 21.49
C ASP A 112 1.94 15.61 21.76
N MET A 113 1.32 14.96 22.74
CA MET A 113 1.53 13.52 23.00
C MET A 113 1.06 12.66 21.81
N GLN A 114 -0.06 13.03 21.18
CA GLN A 114 -0.57 12.32 20.01
C GLN A 114 0.28 12.56 18.75
N GLU A 115 0.81 13.76 18.57
CA GLU A 115 1.76 14.09 17.50
C GLU A 115 3.07 13.30 17.68
N SER A 116 3.64 13.27 18.88
CA SER A 116 4.85 12.47 19.17
C SER A 116 4.64 10.96 18.97
N LEU A 117 3.48 10.42 19.36
CA LEU A 117 3.13 9.02 19.13
C LEU A 117 2.98 8.73 17.63
N ASN A 118 2.36 9.64 16.88
CA ASN A 118 2.22 9.53 15.43
C ASN A 118 3.57 9.59 14.71
N GLU A 119 4.48 10.46 15.14
CA GLU A 119 5.85 10.53 14.62
C GLU A 119 6.62 9.24 14.91
N LYS A 120 6.53 8.74 16.14
CA LYS A 120 7.17 7.49 16.56
C LYS A 120 6.62 6.29 15.79
N LEU A 121 5.31 6.25 15.56
CA LEU A 121 4.65 5.27 14.69
C LEU A 121 5.16 5.36 13.26
N CYS A 122 5.17 6.55 12.66
CA CYS A 122 5.66 6.78 11.30
C CYS A 122 7.11 6.31 11.13
N SER A 123 7.99 6.68 12.07
CA SER A 123 9.38 6.25 12.09
C SER A 123 9.50 4.73 12.18
N THR A 124 8.78 4.10 13.11
CA THR A 124 8.80 2.64 13.34
C THR A 124 8.25 1.85 12.14
N LEU A 125 7.19 2.33 11.50
CA LEU A 125 6.61 1.71 10.32
C LEU A 125 7.46 1.95 9.07
N SER A 126 8.15 3.09 8.96
CA SER A 126 9.07 3.36 7.85
C SER A 126 10.33 2.48 7.86
N THR A 127 10.66 1.93 9.03
CA THR A 127 11.80 1.03 9.25
C THR A 127 11.36 -0.42 9.51
N ALA A 128 10.06 -0.71 9.35
CA ALA A 128 9.57 -2.08 9.43
C ALA A 128 10.09 -2.90 8.24
N PRO A 129 10.43 -4.17 8.46
CA PRO A 129 10.73 -5.10 7.39
C PRO A 129 9.45 -5.31 6.58
N MET A 130 9.24 -4.43 5.61
CA MET A 130 8.11 -4.48 4.70
C MET A 130 8.53 -5.20 3.43
N LEU A 131 7.55 -5.51 2.59
CA LEU A 131 7.83 -5.89 1.21
C LEU A 131 7.91 -4.62 0.38
N ASP A 132 8.75 -4.66 -0.64
CA ASP A 132 8.73 -3.66 -1.67
C ASP A 132 7.37 -3.73 -2.39
N ARG A 133 6.86 -2.58 -2.78
CA ARG A 133 5.60 -2.43 -3.51
C ARG A 133 5.89 -1.85 -4.88
N LEU A 134 5.50 -2.58 -5.92
CA LEU A 134 5.53 -2.14 -7.29
C LEU A 134 4.11 -1.82 -7.77
N GLU A 135 3.88 -0.58 -8.17
CA GLU A 135 2.63 -0.15 -8.79
C GLU A 135 2.81 -0.09 -10.30
N LEU A 136 2.02 -0.88 -11.01
CA LEU A 136 1.98 -0.90 -12.47
C LEU A 136 0.76 -0.12 -12.98
N LYS A 137 0.85 0.30 -14.24
CA LYS A 137 -0.31 0.78 -15.01
C LYS A 137 -1.45 -0.25 -14.93
N GLU A 138 -2.68 0.24 -15.01
CA GLU A 138 -3.93 -0.52 -14.74
C GLU A 138 -4.21 -0.79 -13.24
N ASN A 139 -3.66 0.01 -12.33
CA ASN A 139 -3.84 -0.11 -10.87
C ASN A 139 -3.49 -1.51 -10.32
N LYS A 140 -2.51 -2.18 -10.94
CA LYS A 140 -2.00 -3.47 -10.48
C LYS A 140 -0.88 -3.25 -9.47
N TYR A 141 -0.98 -3.94 -8.33
CA TYR A 141 0.03 -3.87 -7.27
C TYR A 141 0.70 -5.23 -7.09
N ILE A 142 2.02 -5.22 -7.05
CA ILE A 142 2.84 -6.40 -6.77
C ILE A 142 3.64 -6.13 -5.49
N LEU A 143 3.55 -7.05 -4.55
CA LEU A 143 4.36 -7.05 -3.33
C LEU A 143 5.47 -8.08 -3.45
N GLY A 144 6.66 -7.75 -3.00
CA GLY A 144 7.83 -8.62 -3.12
C GLY A 144 9.13 -7.91 -2.79
N GLU A 145 10.18 -8.29 -3.51
CA GLU A 145 11.54 -7.79 -3.32
C GLU A 145 12.07 -7.21 -4.63
N PHE A 146 12.49 -5.95 -4.58
CA PHE A 146 13.25 -5.31 -5.64
C PHE A 146 14.67 -5.85 -5.63
N ILE A 147 15.12 -6.30 -6.80
CA ILE A 147 16.46 -6.89 -6.97
C ILE A 147 17.40 -5.85 -7.59
N GLU A 148 17.11 -5.44 -8.83
CA GLU A 148 17.97 -4.54 -9.61
C GLU A 148 17.24 -3.94 -10.81
N PHE A 149 17.90 -3.02 -11.51
CA PHE A 149 17.49 -2.57 -12.85
C PHE A 149 18.27 -3.34 -13.92
N LYS A 150 17.65 -3.56 -15.08
CA LYS A 150 18.28 -4.10 -16.29
C LYS A 150 18.00 -3.19 -17.49
N GLY A 151 18.97 -3.01 -18.37
CA GLY A 151 18.82 -2.10 -19.51
C GLY A 151 20.15 -1.71 -20.12
N LYS A 152 20.18 -0.55 -20.80
CA LYS A 152 21.40 0.02 -21.36
C LYS A 152 22.36 0.44 -20.24
N GLN A 153 23.66 0.32 -20.50
CA GLN A 153 24.69 0.63 -19.50
C GLN A 153 24.58 2.05 -18.93
N ASP A 154 24.30 3.04 -19.78
CA ASP A 154 24.12 4.44 -19.37
C ASP A 154 22.94 4.63 -18.41
N ASP A 155 21.83 3.92 -18.66
CA ASP A 155 20.65 3.93 -17.78
C ASP A 155 21.00 3.29 -16.43
N LEU A 156 21.76 2.19 -16.43
CA LEU A 156 22.17 1.50 -15.20
C LEU A 156 23.11 2.35 -14.34
N LEU A 157 24.05 3.07 -14.96
CA LEU A 157 24.93 4.03 -14.26
C LEU A 157 24.11 5.16 -13.64
N THR A 158 23.08 5.64 -14.33
CA THR A 158 22.19 6.68 -13.80
C THR A 158 21.36 6.18 -12.60
N LEU A 159 20.91 4.92 -12.67
CA LEU A 159 20.05 4.31 -11.64
C LEU A 159 20.85 3.66 -10.49
N ILE A 160 22.18 3.61 -10.54
CA ILE A 160 23.02 2.94 -9.52
C ILE A 160 22.86 3.52 -8.11
N SER A 161 22.44 4.80 -8.04
CA SER A 161 22.14 5.52 -6.81
C SER A 161 20.84 5.04 -6.15
N ILE A 162 19.93 4.45 -6.93
CA ILE A 162 18.65 3.91 -6.49
C ILE A 162 18.87 2.50 -5.96
N ARG A 163 19.14 2.42 -4.66
CA ARG A 163 19.27 1.16 -3.91
C ARG A 163 18.19 1.07 -2.86
N ARG A 164 17.75 -0.16 -2.56
CA ARG A 164 16.77 -0.46 -1.49
C ARG A 164 17.13 0.20 -0.15
N SER A 165 18.43 0.22 0.19
CA SER A 165 18.97 0.84 1.41
C SER A 165 19.06 2.36 1.41
N LYS A 166 18.98 3.04 0.25
CA LYS A 166 19.16 4.50 0.14
C LYS A 166 17.89 5.23 -0.29
N VAL A 167 17.03 4.58 -1.05
CA VAL A 167 15.82 5.17 -1.63
C VAL A 167 14.59 4.60 -0.93
N ARG A 168 13.65 5.49 -0.57
CA ARG A 168 12.38 5.14 0.05
C ARG A 168 11.32 4.86 -1.01
N SER A 169 11.19 5.77 -1.97
CA SER A 169 10.18 5.67 -3.02
C SER A 169 10.67 6.27 -4.33
N LEU A 170 10.09 5.81 -5.43
CA LEU A 170 10.27 6.38 -6.75
C LEU A 170 8.95 6.45 -7.50
N ILE A 171 8.86 7.40 -8.43
CA ILE A 171 7.74 7.64 -9.33
C ILE A 171 8.31 7.72 -10.73
N VAL A 172 7.64 7.05 -11.68
CA VAL A 172 8.05 7.04 -13.08
C VAL A 172 7.07 7.86 -13.90
N GLN A 173 7.59 8.85 -14.63
CA GLN A 173 6.83 9.71 -15.52
C GLN A 173 7.33 9.54 -16.95
N LYS A 174 6.40 9.48 -17.91
CA LYS A 174 6.76 9.46 -19.33
C LYS A 174 7.03 10.89 -19.78
N ILE A 175 8.23 11.17 -20.28
CA ILE A 175 8.50 12.41 -21.01
C ILE A 175 8.33 12.08 -22.48
N SER A 176 7.31 12.67 -23.12
CA SER A 176 7.18 12.60 -24.57
C SER A 176 8.21 13.54 -25.18
N LYS A 177 9.24 12.99 -25.85
CA LYS A 177 9.99 13.75 -26.85
C LYS A 177 9.29 13.52 -28.19
N PHE A 178 8.85 14.62 -28.79
CA PHE A 178 8.32 14.67 -30.15
C PHE A 178 9.53 14.56 -31.10
N ASP A 179 10.04 13.34 -31.30
CA ASP A 179 10.81 12.92 -32.48
C ASP A 179 11.26 11.45 -32.36
N PHE A 180 11.44 10.81 -33.50
CA PHE A 180 11.40 9.37 -33.79
C PHE A 180 12.52 8.46 -33.19
N ALA A 181 12.97 8.62 -31.95
CA ALA A 181 13.93 7.67 -31.37
C ALA A 181 13.83 7.53 -29.84
N CYS A 182 13.28 6.41 -29.38
CA CYS A 182 13.23 5.95 -27.99
C CYS A 182 12.57 6.92 -26.98
N SER A 183 11.34 6.60 -26.55
CA SER A 183 10.68 7.33 -25.47
C SER A 183 11.55 7.32 -24.20
N THR A 184 11.79 8.50 -23.62
CA THR A 184 12.55 8.67 -22.38
C THR A 184 11.61 8.72 -21.19
N LEU A 185 12.05 8.20 -20.05
CA LEU A 185 11.32 8.22 -18.78
C LEU A 185 12.06 9.09 -17.77
N LEU A 186 11.30 9.85 -17.00
CA LEU A 186 11.78 10.57 -15.82
C LEU A 186 11.46 9.75 -14.58
N VAL A 187 12.50 9.36 -13.85
CA VAL A 187 12.40 8.70 -12.56
C VAL A 187 12.65 9.76 -11.49
N LEU A 188 11.60 10.08 -10.74
CA LEU A 188 11.70 10.90 -9.53
C LEU A 188 11.87 9.95 -8.35
N TYR A 189 12.87 10.15 -7.50
CA TYR A 189 13.08 9.30 -6.33
C TYR A 189 13.40 10.10 -5.07
N SER A 190 12.92 9.61 -3.93
CA SER A 190 13.15 10.20 -2.62
C SER A 190 14.17 9.38 -1.83
N LEU A 191 15.14 10.06 -1.25
CA LEU A 191 16.12 9.41 -0.37
C LEU A 191 15.49 9.06 0.98
N ARG A 192 16.03 8.03 1.62
CA ARG A 192 15.73 7.72 3.01
C ARG A 192 16.46 8.69 3.92
N ASP A 193 15.71 9.21 4.88
CA ASP A 193 16.27 9.95 6.00
C ASP A 193 16.39 9.01 7.20
N TYR A 194 17.62 8.69 7.60
CA TYR A 194 17.92 7.87 8.77
C TYR A 194 18.18 8.71 10.03
N ARG A 195 18.17 10.05 9.92
CA ARG A 195 18.45 10.98 11.02
C ARG A 195 17.16 11.72 11.39
N SER A 196 16.25 11.03 12.06
CA SER A 196 14.99 11.62 12.50
C SER A 196 15.17 12.49 13.74
N GLU A 197 15.44 13.78 13.55
CA GLU A 197 15.15 14.85 14.52
C GLU A 197 14.94 16.20 13.78
N GLY A 198 14.11 16.19 12.75
CA GLY A 198 13.80 17.39 11.98
C GLY A 198 12.98 17.08 10.74
N ALA A 199 12.11 18.00 10.34
CA ALA A 199 11.18 17.86 9.23
C ALA A 199 11.89 17.32 7.97
N ALA A 200 11.58 16.08 7.59
CA ALA A 200 12.13 15.42 6.43
C ALA A 200 11.92 16.29 5.19
N SER A 201 12.99 16.94 4.72
CA SER A 201 12.94 17.65 3.44
C SER A 201 12.66 16.58 2.38
N SER A 202 11.45 16.60 1.81
CA SER A 202 11.03 15.69 0.76
C SER A 202 11.70 16.10 -0.55
N GLU A 203 13.02 16.07 -0.58
CA GLU A 203 13.81 16.39 -1.76
C GLU A 203 13.73 15.20 -2.73
N TRP A 204 13.11 15.45 -3.88
CA TRP A 204 13.00 14.48 -4.96
C TRP A 204 14.16 14.68 -5.93
N LYS A 205 15.00 13.66 -6.06
CA LYS A 205 16.03 13.60 -7.09
C LYS A 205 15.44 13.08 -8.40
N LYS A 206 16.08 13.45 -9.51
CA LYS A 206 15.60 13.12 -10.86
C LYS A 206 16.66 12.30 -11.60
N ALA A 207 16.21 11.29 -12.33
CA ALA A 207 17.02 10.47 -13.22
C ALA A 207 16.27 10.30 -14.53
N THR A 208 16.98 10.33 -15.65
CA THR A 208 16.38 10.22 -16.99
C THR A 208 16.91 8.95 -17.64
N VAL A 209 16.00 8.06 -18.06
CA VAL A 209 16.38 6.74 -18.58
C VAL A 209 15.55 6.32 -19.79
N SER A 210 16.04 5.36 -20.55
CA SER A 210 15.28 4.80 -21.68
C SER A 210 14.04 4.02 -21.23
N SER A 211 12.98 4.05 -22.05
CA SER A 211 11.78 3.24 -21.85
C SER A 211 11.98 1.72 -21.96
N SER A 212 13.11 1.29 -22.51
CA SER A 212 13.55 -0.12 -22.56
C SER A 212 14.12 -0.62 -21.23
N THR A 213 14.41 0.28 -20.27
CA THR A 213 14.86 -0.11 -18.94
C THR A 213 13.80 -0.96 -18.24
N GLU A 214 14.23 -2.01 -17.55
CA GLU A 214 13.40 -2.96 -16.82
C GLU A 214 13.76 -2.94 -15.33
N VAL A 215 12.76 -3.14 -14.49
CA VAL A 215 12.94 -3.48 -13.07
C VAL A 215 12.83 -4.98 -12.89
N VAL A 216 13.78 -5.54 -12.15
CA VAL A 216 13.83 -6.94 -11.75
C VAL A 216 13.23 -7.05 -10.34
N PHE A 217 12.17 -7.83 -10.20
CA PHE A 217 11.37 -7.91 -8.99
C PHE A 217 10.96 -9.35 -8.69
N LYS A 218 11.08 -9.78 -7.44
CA LYS A 218 10.70 -11.11 -6.97
C LYS A 218 9.40 -11.03 -6.16
N PRO A 219 8.24 -11.47 -6.70
CA PRO A 219 6.98 -11.42 -5.95
C PRO A 219 7.01 -12.29 -4.68
N GLN A 220 6.31 -11.87 -3.63
CA GLN A 220 6.30 -12.51 -2.30
C GLN A 220 6.02 -14.03 -2.31
N ASN A 221 5.18 -14.50 -3.24
CA ASN A 221 4.78 -15.90 -3.34
C ASN A 221 5.34 -16.61 -4.59
N SER A 222 6.45 -16.09 -5.15
CA SER A 222 7.09 -16.67 -6.32
C SER A 222 8.56 -16.96 -6.04
N THR A 223 9.01 -18.14 -6.45
CA THR A 223 10.44 -18.48 -6.52
C THR A 223 11.10 -17.85 -7.75
N LYS A 224 10.31 -17.39 -8.73
CA LYS A 224 10.79 -16.81 -9.97
C LYS A 224 10.85 -15.29 -9.90
N VAL A 225 11.95 -14.75 -10.40
CA VAL A 225 12.14 -13.31 -10.57
C VAL A 225 11.48 -12.88 -11.87
N HIS A 226 10.76 -11.76 -11.83
CA HIS A 226 10.03 -11.21 -12.97
C HIS A 226 10.66 -9.88 -13.38
N LYS A 227 10.64 -9.62 -14.69
CA LYS A 227 11.09 -8.35 -15.27
C LYS A 227 9.88 -7.54 -15.69
N PHE A 228 9.84 -6.28 -15.29
CA PHE A 228 8.80 -5.34 -15.68
C PHE A 228 9.44 -4.16 -16.39
N LYS A 229 8.94 -3.79 -17.57
CA LYS A 229 9.40 -2.57 -18.25
C LYS A 229 9.10 -1.37 -17.37
N LEU A 230 10.08 -0.50 -17.17
CA LEU A 230 9.92 0.70 -16.35
C LEU A 230 8.81 1.62 -16.90
N SER A 231 8.57 1.57 -18.22
CA SER A 231 7.47 2.28 -18.88
C SER A 231 6.07 1.81 -18.46
N SER A 232 5.91 0.62 -17.86
CA SER A 232 4.65 0.14 -17.28
C SER A 232 4.55 0.39 -15.77
N VAL A 233 5.61 0.87 -15.13
CA VAL A 233 5.64 1.22 -13.70
C VAL A 233 5.09 2.64 -13.51
N ILE A 234 4.29 2.85 -12.48
CA ILE A 234 3.84 4.17 -12.01
C ILE A 234 4.68 4.61 -10.83
N SER A 235 4.81 3.74 -9.83
CA SER A 235 5.57 4.03 -8.61
C SER A 235 6.16 2.76 -8.00
N MET A 236 7.17 2.93 -7.17
CA MET A 236 7.71 1.86 -6.34
C MET A 236 7.98 2.41 -4.95
N SER A 237 7.60 1.65 -3.93
CA SER A 237 7.98 1.91 -2.54
C SER A 237 8.92 0.80 -2.11
N LEU A 238 10.13 1.18 -1.73
CA LEU A 238 11.14 0.25 -1.25
C LEU A 238 11.03 0.19 0.27
N SER A 239 11.11 -1.01 0.81
CA SER A 239 11.24 -1.37 2.20
C SER A 239 12.73 -1.44 2.56
N ALA A 240 13.11 -1.07 3.78
CA ALA A 240 14.49 -1.25 4.27
C ALA A 240 14.59 -2.63 4.94
#